data_AF-A0AAJ0UKQ4-F1
#
_entry.id   AF-A0AAJ0UKQ4-F1
#
_cell.length_a   1.000
_cell.length_b   1.000
_cell.length_c   1.000
_cell.angle_alpha   90.00
_cell.angle_beta   90.00
_cell.angle_gamma   90.00
#
_symmetry.space_group_name_H-M   'P 1'
#
loop_
_entity.id
_entity.type
_entity.pdbx_description
1 polymer ?
#
loop_
_entity_poly.entity_id
_entity_poly.type
_entity_poly.pdbx_seq_one_letter_code
_entity_poly.pdbx_strand_id
1 'polypeptide(L)'
;MCAAAGRHTLSFDLGDNVHAVILAEGEGVRLRPLTETTPKPLLKVAGIPLIQYTIELFEQHGIKDIIICTSYKREMIREALG
;
A
#
# COMPACT_ATOMS: atom_id res chain seq x y z
N MET A 1 -9.57 -16.10 -13.60
CA MET A 1 -10.60 -15.59 -12.67
C MET A 1 -10.47 -16.40 -11.38
N CYS A 2 -9.71 -15.91 -10.40
CA CYS A 2 -9.57 -16.60 -9.11
C CYS A 2 -10.58 -16.00 -8.14
N ALA A 3 -11.46 -16.85 -7.60
CA ALA A 3 -12.51 -16.49 -6.68
C ALA A 3 -11.92 -15.86 -5.40
N ALA A 4 -12.58 -14.81 -4.91
CA ALA A 4 -12.29 -14.18 -3.63
C ALA A 4 -12.41 -15.22 -2.51
N ALA A 5 -11.29 -15.76 -2.05
CA ALA A 5 -11.20 -16.47 -0.78
C ALA A 5 -11.71 -15.53 0.32
N GLY A 6 -12.57 -16.06 1.20
CA GLY A 6 -13.37 -15.33 2.18
C GLY A 6 -12.61 -14.20 2.87
N ARG A 7 -12.89 -12.97 2.44
CA ARG A 7 -12.33 -11.77 3.05
C ARG A 7 -13.13 -11.50 4.31
N HIS A 8 -12.52 -11.65 5.48
CA HIS A 8 -13.09 -11.14 6.71
C HIS A 8 -12.99 -9.60 6.67
N THR A 9 -14.07 -8.96 6.23
CA THR A 9 -14.18 -7.50 6.23
C THR A 9 -14.68 -7.07 7.60
N LEU A 10 -13.88 -6.25 8.30
CA LEU A 10 -14.35 -5.51 9.47
C LEU A 10 -14.85 -4.15 8.97
N SER A 11 -16.16 -3.92 9.01
CA SER A 11 -16.75 -2.63 8.66
C SER A 11 -16.76 -1.74 9.91
N PHE A 12 -16.09 -0.60 9.82
CA PHE A 12 -16.12 0.45 10.83
C PHE A 12 -16.78 1.69 10.23
N ASP A 13 -17.73 2.28 10.96
CA ASP A 13 -18.24 3.61 10.61
C ASP A 13 -17.18 4.64 11.03
N LEU A 14 -16.55 5.24 10.02
CA LEU A 14 -15.38 6.10 10.17
C LEU A 14 -15.76 7.60 10.18
N GLY A 15 -17.00 7.94 9.83
CA GLY A 15 -17.44 9.33 9.65
C GLY A 15 -16.88 10.00 8.39
N ASP A 16 -17.29 11.25 8.14
CA ASP A 16 -17.13 11.90 6.83
C ASP A 16 -15.71 12.44 6.51
N ASN A 17 -14.76 12.41 7.46
CA ASN A 17 -13.42 12.99 7.29
C ASN A 17 -12.33 12.14 7.95
N VAL A 18 -11.96 11.04 7.29
CA VAL A 18 -10.92 10.13 7.79
C VAL A 18 -9.67 10.18 6.95
N HIS A 19 -8.55 10.42 7.63
CA HIS A 19 -7.22 10.28 7.07
C HIS A 19 -6.66 8.90 7.38
N ALA A 20 -6.11 8.24 6.36
CA ALA A 20 -5.30 7.04 6.54
C ALA A 20 -3.82 7.36 6.41
N VAL A 21 -2.99 6.66 7.19
CA VAL A 21 -1.54 6.74 7.10
C VAL A 21 -0.99 5.36 6.74
N ILE A 22 -0.26 5.28 5.61
CA ILE A 22 0.49 4.10 5.21
C ILE A 22 1.95 4.31 5.61
N LEU A 23 2.40 3.51 6.57
CA LEU A 23 3.81 3.45 6.96
C LEU A 23 4.57 2.57 5.98
N ALA A 24 5.15 3.21 4.96
CA ALA A 24 5.95 2.61 3.91
C ALA A 24 7.47 2.78 4.17
N GLU A 25 7.84 2.95 5.44
CA GLU A 25 9.22 3.14 5.88
C GLU A 25 10.00 1.82 5.96
N GLY A 26 11.31 1.91 5.72
CA GLY A 26 12.26 0.82 5.90
C GLY A 26 12.72 0.14 4.60
N GLU A 27 13.97 -0.28 4.59
CA GLU A 27 14.64 -0.88 3.42
C GLU A 27 14.13 -2.30 3.07
N GLY A 28 13.25 -2.86 3.89
CA GLY A 28 12.73 -4.21 3.68
C GLY A 28 13.80 -5.30 3.68
N VAL A 29 14.85 -5.16 4.50
CA VAL A 29 16.07 -6.01 4.48
C VAL A 29 15.81 -7.53 4.48
N ARG A 30 14.70 -7.98 5.08
CA ARG A 30 14.27 -9.39 5.11
C ARG A 30 13.90 -9.95 3.73
N LEU A 31 13.59 -9.08 2.78
CA LEU A 31 13.18 -9.42 1.42
C LEU A 31 14.30 -9.24 0.40
N ARG A 32 15.53 -8.99 0.84
CA ARG A 32 16.68 -8.95 -0.07
C ARG A 32 16.84 -10.31 -0.78
N PRO A 33 17.22 -10.32 -2.07
CA PRO A 33 17.72 -9.19 -2.87
C PRO A 33 16.63 -8.30 -3.50
N LEU A 34 15.34 -8.64 -3.36
CA LEU A 34 14.24 -7.95 -4.05
C LEU A 34 14.18 -6.45 -3.71
N THR A 35 14.53 -6.08 -2.47
CA THR A 35 14.43 -4.70 -2.01
C THR A 35 15.66 -3.82 -2.27
N GLU A 36 16.73 -4.36 -2.86
CA GLU A 36 17.95 -3.59 -3.13
C GLU A 36 17.73 -2.55 -4.24
N THR A 37 16.94 -2.91 -5.25
CA THR A 37 16.63 -2.03 -6.39
C THR A 37 15.25 -1.40 -6.27
N THR A 38 14.28 -2.12 -5.69
CA THR A 38 12.87 -1.72 -5.63
C THR A 38 12.41 -1.58 -4.18
N PRO A 39 11.87 -0.43 -3.73
CA PRO A 39 11.39 -0.31 -2.36
C PRO A 39 10.22 -1.27 -2.12
N LYS A 40 10.12 -1.83 -0.91
CA LYS A 40 9.08 -2.81 -0.54
C LYS A 40 7.66 -2.45 -1.01
N PRO A 41 7.16 -1.19 -0.85
CA PRO A 41 5.82 -0.82 -1.29
C PRO A 41 5.55 -1.03 -2.78
N LEU A 42 6.59 -0.99 -3.61
CA LEU A 42 6.50 -1.15 -5.07
C LEU A 42 6.79 -2.56 -5.56
N LEU A 43 7.16 -3.49 -4.67
CA LEU A 43 7.27 -4.90 -5.06
C LEU A 43 5.91 -5.41 -5.54
N LYS A 44 5.92 -6.18 -6.63
CA LYS A 44 4.69 -6.66 -7.26
C LYS A 44 4.32 -8.04 -6.75
N VAL A 45 3.05 -8.21 -6.40
CA VAL A 45 2.43 -9.52 -6.15
C VAL A 45 1.34 -9.68 -7.20
N ALA A 46 1.32 -10.80 -7.91
CA ALA A 46 0.39 -11.02 -9.04
C ALA A 46 0.35 -9.85 -10.06
N GLY A 47 1.48 -9.17 -10.27
CA GLY A 47 1.61 -8.04 -11.19
C GLY A 47 1.24 -6.67 -10.61
N ILE A 48 0.66 -6.61 -9.41
CA ILE A 48 0.17 -5.39 -8.77
C ILE A 48 1.14 -4.96 -7.64
N PRO A 49 1.54 -3.67 -7.55
CA PRO A 49 2.37 -3.18 -6.45
C PRO A 49 1.73 -3.42 -5.08
N LEU A 50 2.53 -3.79 -4.07
CA LEU A 50 2.04 -4.07 -2.71
C LEU A 50 1.22 -2.91 -2.13
N ILE A 51 1.64 -1.66 -2.36
CA ILE A 51 0.95 -0.48 -1.84
C ILE A 51 -0.45 -0.27 -2.46
N GLN A 52 -0.64 -0.70 -3.71
CA GLN A 52 -1.91 -0.55 -4.43
C GLN A 52 -3.03 -1.33 -3.74
N TYR A 53 -2.74 -2.53 -3.22
CA TYR A 53 -3.73 -3.32 -2.48
C TYR A 53 -4.26 -2.57 -1.25
N THR A 54 -3.41 -1.82 -0.55
CA THR A 54 -3.81 -1.01 0.61
C THR A 54 -4.63 0.20 0.20
N ILE A 55 -4.24 0.88 -0.89
CA ILE A 55 -4.97 2.03 -1.43
C ILE A 55 -6.37 1.60 -1.88
N GLU A 56 -6.48 0.52 -2.67
CA GLU A 56 -7.77 -0.01 -3.12
C GLU A 56 -8.66 -0.43 -1.94
N LEU A 57 -8.06 -0.96 -0.87
CA LEU A 57 -8.79 -1.30 0.34
C LEU A 57 -9.35 -0.05 1.03
N PHE A 58 -8.57 1.03 1.12
CA PHE A 58 -9.03 2.30 1.67
C PHE A 58 -10.13 2.95 0.81
N GLU A 59 -9.98 2.94 -0.51
CA GLU A 59 -11.00 3.43 -1.44
C GLU A 59 -12.32 2.66 -1.30
N GLN A 60 -12.27 1.33 -1.15
CA GLN A 60 -13.46 0.49 -0.91
C GLN A 60 -14.22 0.85 0.38
N HIS A 61 -13.54 1.50 1.34
CA HIS A 61 -14.13 1.95 2.60
C HIS A 61 -14.38 3.47 2.62
N GLY A 62 -14.28 4.15 1.47
CA GLY A 62 -14.54 5.58 1.38
C GLY A 62 -13.44 6.48 1.92
N ILE A 63 -12.28 5.93 2.29
CA ILE A 63 -11.13 6.69 2.78
C ILE A 63 -10.36 7.24 1.57
N LYS A 64 -10.37 8.56 1.40
CA LYS A 64 -9.76 9.24 0.24
C LYS A 64 -8.48 9.99 0.59
N ASP A 65 -8.34 10.43 1.83
CA ASP A 65 -7.17 11.19 2.27
C ASP A 65 -6.10 10.24 2.81
N ILE A 66 -5.13 9.89 1.96
CA ILE A 66 -4.07 8.92 2.27
C ILE A 66 -2.72 9.62 2.36
N ILE A 67 -2.04 9.46 3.50
CA ILE A 67 -0.69 9.94 3.73
C ILE A 67 0.26 8.76 3.67
N ILE A 68 1.28 8.81 2.80
CA ILE A 68 2.27 7.75 2.65
C ILE A 68 3.60 8.22 3.25
N CYS A 69 3.96 7.66 4.40
CA CYS A 69 5.24 7.93 5.04
C CYS A 69 6.30 7.00 4.45
N THR A 70 7.23 7.55 3.67
CA THR A 70 8.36 6.81 3.10
C THR A 70 9.68 7.51 3.41
N SER A 71 10.79 6.77 3.48
CA SER A 71 12.17 7.27 3.66
C SER A 71 13.15 6.67 2.64
N TYR A 72 13.08 5.36 2.40
CA TYR A 72 13.95 4.64 1.47
C TYR A 72 13.45 4.75 0.02
N LYS A 73 14.34 5.17 -0.90
CA LYS A 73 14.03 5.36 -2.34
C LYS A 73 12.74 6.15 -2.59
N ARG A 74 12.52 7.21 -1.79
CA ARG A 74 11.32 8.06 -1.83
C ARG A 74 10.96 8.53 -3.24
N GLU A 75 11.94 8.95 -4.04
CA GLU A 75 11.69 9.44 -5.40
C GLU A 75 11.01 8.39 -6.28
N MET A 76 11.39 7.11 -6.17
CA MET A 76 10.75 6.04 -6.93
C MET A 76 9.29 5.81 -6.51
N ILE A 77 9.00 5.96 -5.21
CA ILE A 77 7.63 5.87 -4.69
C ILE A 77 6.80 7.05 -5.17
N ARG A 78 7.38 8.26 -5.18
CA ARG A 78 6.76 9.46 -5.71
C ARG A 78 6.46 9.30 -7.20
N GLU A 79 7.45 8.97 -8.03
CA GLU A 79 7.26 8.73 -9.46
C GLU A 79 6.20 7.67 -9.77
N ALA A 80 6.09 6.62 -8.94
CA ALA A 80 5.11 5.56 -9.13
C ALA A 80 3.68 5.97 -8.76
N LEU A 81 3.49 6.97 -7.90
CA LEU A 81 2.19 7.34 -7.33
C LEU A 81 1.72 8.76 -7.70
N GLY A 82 2.60 9.64 -8.21
CA GLY A 82 2.34 11.04 -8.57
C GLY A 82 3.05 12.08 -7.70
#